data_AF-A0AAN7FTV0-F1
#
_entry.id   AF-A0AAN7FTV0-F1
#
_cell.length_a   1.000
_cell.length_b   1.000
_cell.length_c   1.000
_cell.angle_alpha   90.00
_cell.angle_beta   90.00
_cell.angle_gamma   90.00
#
_symmetry.space_group_name_H-M   'P 1'
#
loop_
_entity.id
_entity.type
_entity.pdbx_description
1 polymer ?
#
loop_
_entity_poly.entity_id
_entity_poly.type
_entity_poly.pdbx_seq_one_letter_code
_entity_poly.pdbx_strand_id
1 'polypeptide(L)'
;MGSVSSEDELERLSERFERYSISADVSESESSGGGFLCRPYYDHDCDSEPSPLAGPDFSDNSAFPAHVPVTLPVIGGRHVVITAEDETEKPQRELTELELMKERFAKLLLGEDMSGGGKGVCTALAISNAITNLSATVFGELWKLEPLAPQKKSMWHREMEWLLCVSDSIVELIPSVQEFPGGGTFEVMVTRPRSDLYVNLPALKKLDAMLLGILDGFHDSEFYYVDRGIIVAGTNDIGTYHLSTSPVRTSIRQEEKWWLPFPKVPPNGLSEDVRKKLQHSRECTNQILKAALAINSSVLAEMDIPVAYLDSLPKSGKACLGEIIYRYITAEQFSPECLLDYLDLSSEYTTLDIANRIEAAVHIWRLKYPKGHSIHAKAGKSSWGGKVKGFVGDIEKSKLLAYRAETLLQNLRLRFPGLPQTALDMSKIQYNKDVGQSILESYSRVMESLAFNIMARIDDLLYVDDATKQRAAAESTSLYDRERFGCSLPKQKWMSQSPFSTQHSPCASPFTIPAFHSSQTAGSPSRRTHHAVKSLRGNMSSSALSP
;
A
#
# COMPACT_ATOMS: atom_id res chain seq x y z
N MET A 1 -10.27 -6.63 51.38
CA MET A 1 -11.61 -6.72 50.77
C MET A 1 -11.86 -5.39 50.08
N GLY A 2 -11.81 -5.22 48.77
CA GLY A 2 -11.50 -6.12 47.68
C GLY A 2 -11.02 -5.28 46.50
N SER A 3 -10.10 -5.84 45.73
CA SER A 3 -9.65 -5.34 44.44
C SER A 3 -10.78 -5.47 43.42
N VAL A 4 -10.99 -4.47 42.58
CA VAL A 4 -11.80 -4.60 41.36
C VAL A 4 -10.88 -4.42 40.17
N SER A 5 -11.07 -5.34 39.24
CA SER A 5 -10.21 -5.75 38.14
C SER A 5 -10.00 -4.66 37.09
N SER A 6 -8.77 -4.55 36.59
CA SER A 6 -8.34 -3.70 35.48
C SER A 6 -8.31 -4.46 34.15
N GLU A 7 -9.09 -5.53 34.01
CA GLU A 7 -9.11 -6.38 32.81
C GLU A 7 -10.13 -5.89 31.75
N ASP A 8 -11.17 -5.13 32.15
CA ASP A 8 -12.21 -4.65 31.22
C ASP A 8 -11.82 -3.39 30.41
N GLU A 9 -10.67 -2.76 30.72
CA GLU A 9 -10.19 -1.57 30.00
C GLU A 9 -9.22 -1.93 28.86
N LEU A 10 -8.62 -3.13 28.89
CA LEU A 10 -7.69 -3.61 27.87
C LEU A 10 -8.42 -4.21 26.66
N GLU A 11 -9.59 -4.84 26.88
CA GLU A 11 -10.40 -5.42 25.81
C GLU A 11 -11.04 -4.34 24.92
N ARG A 12 -11.35 -3.16 25.49
CA ARG A 12 -11.83 -1.99 24.75
C ARG A 12 -10.76 -1.27 23.92
N LEU A 13 -9.48 -1.46 24.22
CA LEU A 13 -8.39 -0.97 23.38
C LEU A 13 -8.08 -1.94 22.24
N SER A 14 -8.30 -3.25 22.43
CA SER A 14 -8.07 -4.26 21.40
C SER A 14 -9.10 -4.22 20.26
N GLU A 15 -10.37 -3.86 20.54
CA GLU A 15 -11.41 -3.70 19.50
C GLU A 15 -11.22 -2.43 18.63
N ARG A 16 -10.30 -1.52 18.99
CA ARG A 16 -10.00 -0.32 18.18
C ARG A 16 -8.92 -0.57 17.12
N PHE A 17 -8.19 -1.70 17.19
CA PHE A 17 -7.10 -2.04 16.28
C PHE A 17 -7.51 -2.91 15.07
N GLU A 18 -8.81 -3.22 14.91
CA GLU A 18 -9.33 -4.05 13.82
C GLU A 18 -10.08 -3.29 12.69
N ARG A 19 -9.87 -1.97 12.57
CA ARG A 19 -10.27 -1.25 11.34
C ARG A 19 -9.13 -0.41 10.84
N TYR A 20 -9.10 -0.25 9.52
CA TYR A 20 -8.07 0.40 8.69
C TYR A 20 -6.95 -0.52 8.18
N SER A 21 -7.35 -1.55 7.41
CA SER A 21 -6.68 -1.78 6.14
C SER A 21 -7.39 -0.93 5.10
N ILE A 22 -6.87 0.27 4.81
CA ILE A 22 -7.33 1.10 3.70
C ILE A 22 -6.50 0.73 2.47
N SER A 23 -7.06 -0.15 1.67
CA SER A 23 -6.81 -0.24 0.24
C SER A 23 -8.12 0.20 -0.42
N ALA A 24 -8.08 1.36 -1.08
CA ALA A 24 -9.12 1.96 -1.91
C ALA A 24 -10.50 2.16 -1.24
N ASP A 25 -10.73 3.36 -0.70
CA ASP A 25 -12.06 3.97 -0.70
C ASP A 25 -11.94 5.44 -1.11
N VAL A 26 -12.69 5.80 -2.14
CA VAL A 26 -12.82 7.15 -2.68
C VAL A 26 -13.71 7.93 -1.71
N SER A 27 -13.14 8.91 -1.00
CA SER A 27 -13.94 9.85 -0.22
C SER A 27 -14.43 10.96 -1.16
N GLU A 28 -15.74 10.97 -1.41
CA GLU A 28 -16.45 12.10 -1.98
C GLU A 28 -16.27 13.31 -1.06
N SER A 29 -15.49 14.29 -1.52
CA SER A 29 -15.47 15.63 -0.94
C SER A 29 -16.26 16.54 -1.89
N GLU A 30 -17.47 16.90 -1.46
CA GLU A 30 -18.30 17.90 -2.13
C GLU A 30 -17.60 19.26 -2.11
N SER A 31 -16.85 19.57 -3.17
CA SER A 31 -16.38 20.92 -3.44
C SER A 31 -17.52 21.71 -4.09
N SER A 32 -18.34 22.36 -3.26
CA SER A 32 -19.31 23.36 -3.73
C SER A 32 -18.58 24.63 -4.17
N GLY A 33 -18.22 24.69 -5.45
CA GLY A 33 -17.83 25.91 -6.14
C GLY A 33 -18.88 26.26 -7.20
N GLY A 34 -19.78 27.18 -6.89
CA GLY A 34 -20.77 27.70 -7.84
C GLY A 34 -21.00 29.19 -7.60
N GLY A 35 -20.34 30.03 -8.40
CA GLY A 35 -20.61 31.46 -8.45
C GLY A 35 -21.76 31.77 -9.40
N PHE A 36 -22.69 32.64 -8.99
CA PHE A 36 -23.55 33.41 -9.90
C PHE A 36 -23.92 34.78 -9.31
N LEU A 37 -23.43 35.81 -10.01
CA LEU A 37 -23.91 37.17 -10.29
C LEU A 37 -25.08 37.83 -9.47
N CYS A 38 -24.72 38.92 -8.80
CA CYS A 38 -25.31 40.29 -8.80
C CYS A 38 -26.82 40.59 -8.53
N ARG A 39 -27.03 41.26 -7.37
CA ARG A 39 -27.73 42.57 -7.11
C ARG A 39 -29.26 42.60 -6.81
N PRO A 40 -29.82 43.71 -6.23
CA PRO A 40 -29.82 44.14 -4.81
C PRO A 40 -31.25 44.28 -4.21
N TYR A 41 -31.39 44.39 -2.86
CA TYR A 41 -32.19 45.40 -2.11
C TYR A 41 -32.61 44.99 -0.67
N TYR A 42 -32.58 46.01 0.21
CA TYR A 42 -33.19 46.25 1.54
C TYR A 42 -32.73 45.49 2.81
N ASP A 43 -31.88 46.18 3.58
CA ASP A 43 -32.21 46.89 4.84
C ASP A 43 -32.92 46.11 5.98
N HIS A 44 -32.20 45.84 7.08
CA HIS A 44 -32.58 46.30 8.41
C HIS A 44 -31.47 46.10 9.45
N ASP A 45 -31.41 47.10 10.33
CA ASP A 45 -30.52 47.35 11.46
C ASP A 45 -30.43 46.23 12.51
N CYS A 46 -29.29 46.16 13.20
CA CYS A 46 -29.24 46.34 14.65
C CYS A 46 -27.79 46.44 15.17
N ASP A 47 -27.57 47.50 15.94
CA ASP A 47 -26.35 47.94 16.63
C ASP A 47 -25.71 46.92 17.58
N SER A 48 -24.38 46.99 17.72
CA SER A 48 -23.70 47.34 18.99
C SER A 48 -22.17 47.25 18.87
N GLU A 49 -21.52 48.40 18.77
CA GLU A 49 -20.14 48.66 19.24
C GLU A 49 -20.15 48.75 20.78
N PRO A 50 -19.01 48.48 21.46
CA PRO A 50 -18.29 49.64 21.98
C PRO A 50 -16.76 49.57 21.83
N SER A 51 -16.23 50.76 21.56
CA SER A 51 -14.84 51.20 21.39
C SER A 51 -14.04 51.36 22.74
N PRO A 52 -12.74 51.72 22.71
CA PRO A 52 -11.67 51.18 23.57
C PRO A 52 -11.25 52.07 24.76
N LEU A 53 -10.36 51.54 25.62
CA LEU A 53 -9.69 52.28 26.70
C LEU A 53 -8.16 52.26 26.55
N ALA A 54 -7.56 53.42 26.82
CA ALA A 54 -6.22 53.85 26.43
C ALA A 54 -5.12 53.67 27.49
N GLY A 55 -3.86 53.57 27.02
CA GLY A 55 -2.62 54.15 27.58
C GLY A 55 -2.05 53.61 28.91
N PRO A 56 -0.71 53.66 29.12
CA PRO A 56 0.08 54.88 28.89
C PRO A 56 1.39 54.73 28.10
N ASP A 57 1.82 55.88 27.56
CA ASP A 57 3.07 56.18 26.85
C ASP A 57 4.33 56.10 27.73
N PHE A 58 5.45 55.70 27.10
CA PHE A 58 6.76 56.29 27.33
C PHE A 58 7.52 56.41 25.99
N SER A 59 7.85 57.65 25.63
CA SER A 59 8.72 58.03 24.52
C SER A 59 10.18 58.09 25.01
N ASP A 60 11.16 57.59 24.24
CA ASP A 60 11.94 58.40 23.28
C ASP A 60 13.26 57.74 22.81
N ASN A 61 13.51 57.94 21.51
CA ASN A 61 14.80 58.11 20.80
C ASN A 61 15.78 56.94 20.60
N SER A 62 15.87 56.48 19.35
CA SER A 62 17.06 56.73 18.52
C SER A 62 16.75 56.55 17.03
N ALA A 63 17.35 57.40 16.20
CA ALA A 63 16.98 57.63 14.82
C ALA A 63 18.02 57.10 13.81
N PHE A 64 17.50 56.52 12.71
CA PHE A 64 18.03 56.35 11.34
C PHE A 64 19.22 55.41 11.03
N PRO A 65 19.42 54.98 9.76
CA PRO A 65 18.53 55.02 8.57
C PRO A 65 18.43 53.70 7.77
N ALA A 66 17.51 53.73 6.80
CA ALA A 66 17.21 52.72 5.79
C ALA A 66 18.32 52.47 4.75
N HIS A 67 18.16 51.30 4.10
CA HIS A 67 18.85 50.72 2.95
C HIS A 67 19.63 51.67 2.00
N VAL A 68 20.88 51.28 1.73
CA VAL A 68 21.69 51.76 0.60
C VAL A 68 21.68 50.69 -0.50
N PRO A 69 21.24 50.99 -1.74
CA PRO A 69 21.44 50.11 -2.87
C PRO A 69 22.85 50.29 -3.45
N VAL A 70 23.57 49.18 -3.61
CA VAL A 70 24.87 49.11 -4.27
C VAL A 70 24.69 49.33 -5.76
N THR A 71 25.39 50.32 -6.32
CA THR A 71 25.46 50.60 -7.76
C THR A 71 26.69 49.93 -8.36
N LEU A 72 26.52 49.26 -9.52
CA LEU A 72 27.60 48.82 -10.41
C LEU A 72 27.75 49.84 -11.55
N PRO A 73 28.95 50.05 -12.13
CA PRO A 73 29.18 51.15 -13.05
C PRO A 73 28.60 50.86 -14.44
N VAL A 74 27.98 51.88 -15.01
CA VAL A 74 27.44 51.93 -16.37
C VAL A 74 28.55 52.33 -17.35
N ILE A 75 28.71 51.56 -18.43
CA ILE A 75 29.38 51.98 -19.68
C ILE A 75 28.43 51.71 -20.85
N GLY A 76 28.18 52.76 -21.65
CA GLY A 76 27.95 52.65 -23.10
C GLY A 76 26.52 52.38 -23.55
N GLY A 77 25.76 53.45 -23.81
CA GLY A 77 24.39 53.38 -24.28
C GLY A 77 24.18 52.82 -25.69
N ARG A 78 22.97 52.28 -25.90
CA ARG A 78 22.18 52.33 -27.13
C ARG A 78 20.71 52.19 -26.73
N HIS A 79 19.91 53.19 -27.08
CA HIS A 79 18.46 53.19 -26.89
C HIS A 79 17.86 52.08 -27.77
N VAL A 80 17.38 51.01 -27.15
CA VAL A 80 16.42 50.09 -27.77
C VAL A 80 15.07 50.44 -27.17
N VAL A 81 14.17 50.98 -28.00
CA VAL A 81 12.77 51.11 -27.65
C VAL A 81 12.22 49.69 -27.55
N ILE A 82 11.95 49.24 -26.32
CA ILE A 82 11.18 48.02 -26.10
C ILE A 82 9.72 48.41 -26.31
N THR A 83 9.16 48.00 -27.44
CA THR A 83 7.72 47.91 -27.65
C THR A 83 7.15 47.05 -26.53
N ALA A 84 6.16 47.60 -25.82
CA ALA A 84 5.39 46.87 -24.83
C ALA A 84 4.56 45.80 -25.55
N GLU A 85 5.05 44.57 -25.57
CA GLU A 85 4.29 43.39 -25.98
C GLU A 85 3.98 42.56 -24.72
N ASP A 86 2.70 42.57 -24.33
CA ASP A 86 1.94 41.50 -23.64
C ASP A 86 2.67 40.62 -22.59
N GLU A 87 3.06 41.21 -21.44
CA GLU A 87 3.59 40.48 -20.27
C GLU A 87 2.58 40.31 -19.12
N THR A 88 1.26 40.30 -19.38
CA THR A 88 0.26 40.20 -18.29
C THR A 88 -0.18 38.78 -17.91
N GLU A 89 0.04 37.75 -18.75
CA GLU A 89 -0.39 36.37 -18.42
C GLU A 89 0.67 35.54 -17.67
N LYS A 90 1.97 35.77 -17.90
CA LYS A 90 3.05 35.04 -17.20
C LYS A 90 3.09 35.27 -15.68
N PRO A 91 2.93 36.50 -15.17
CA PRO A 91 3.02 36.75 -13.72
C PRO A 91 1.91 36.03 -12.94
N GLN A 92 0.70 35.93 -13.50
CA GLN A 92 -0.44 35.29 -12.81
C GLN A 92 -0.26 33.78 -12.65
N ARG A 93 0.27 33.08 -13.67
CA ARG A 93 0.54 31.64 -13.59
C ARG A 93 1.65 31.32 -12.59
N GLU A 94 2.73 32.10 -12.61
CA GLU A 94 3.84 31.95 -11.66
C GLU A 94 3.41 32.22 -10.21
N LEU A 95 2.55 33.22 -9.98
CA LEU A 95 1.97 33.49 -8.67
C LEU A 95 1.08 32.33 -8.17
N THR A 96 0.28 31.73 -9.05
CA THR A 96 -0.59 30.60 -8.72
C THR A 96 0.23 29.35 -8.39
N GLU A 97 1.32 29.10 -9.11
CA GLU A 97 2.21 27.95 -8.85
C GLU A 97 2.95 28.11 -7.52
N LEU A 98 3.43 29.31 -7.21
CA LEU A 98 4.08 29.63 -5.94
C LEU A 98 3.10 29.47 -4.75
N GLU A 99 1.84 29.85 -4.91
CA GLU A 99 0.80 29.64 -3.91
C GLU A 99 0.53 28.14 -3.66
N LEU A 100 0.42 27.34 -4.72
CA LEU A 100 0.29 25.87 -4.60
C LEU A 100 1.50 25.25 -3.90
N MET A 101 2.71 25.71 -4.21
CA MET A 101 3.93 25.25 -3.56
C MET A 101 3.92 25.60 -2.06
N LYS A 102 3.53 26.83 -1.71
CA LYS A 102 3.39 27.26 -0.30
C LYS A 102 2.37 26.42 0.45
N GLU A 103 1.21 26.16 -0.16
CA GLU A 103 0.17 25.31 0.43
C GLU A 103 0.70 23.90 0.69
N ARG A 104 1.41 23.32 -0.29
CA ARG A 104 2.00 21.98 -0.17
C ARG A 104 2.99 21.90 0.99
N PHE A 105 3.95 22.83 1.06
CA PHE A 105 4.94 22.84 2.15
C PHE A 105 4.32 23.19 3.51
N ALA A 106 3.33 24.08 3.56
CA ALA A 106 2.62 24.37 4.81
C ALA A 106 1.93 23.13 5.38
N LYS A 107 1.24 22.34 4.53
CA LYS A 107 0.62 21.07 4.93
C LYS A 107 1.65 20.04 5.44
N LEU A 108 2.83 19.96 4.80
CA LEU A 108 3.93 19.10 5.26
C LEU A 108 4.48 19.53 6.63
N LEU A 109 4.63 20.84 6.85
CA LEU A 109 5.12 21.39 8.12
C LEU A 109 4.12 21.21 9.26
N LEU A 110 2.82 21.20 8.96
CA LEU A 110 1.76 20.90 9.93
C LEU A 110 1.69 19.39 10.29
N GLY A 111 2.31 18.53 9.48
CA GLY A 111 2.31 17.08 9.72
C GLY A 111 0.90 16.50 9.76
N GLU A 112 0.02 16.89 8.83
CA GLU A 112 -1.39 16.49 8.75
C GLU A 112 -2.30 17.04 9.87
N ASP A 113 -1.75 17.74 10.88
CA ASP A 113 -2.53 18.43 11.91
C ASP A 113 -2.90 19.85 11.47
N MET A 114 -4.02 19.95 10.74
CA MET A 114 -4.54 21.23 10.25
C MET A 114 -5.06 22.17 11.36
N SER A 115 -5.09 21.73 12.62
CA SER A 115 -5.44 22.60 13.76
C SER A 115 -4.28 23.50 14.21
N GLY A 116 -3.05 23.20 13.76
CA GLY A 116 -1.84 23.90 14.20
C GLY A 116 -1.34 23.50 15.60
N GLY A 117 -1.94 22.47 16.22
CA GLY A 117 -1.63 22.03 17.58
C GLY A 117 -0.34 21.22 17.74
N GLY A 118 0.36 20.91 16.64
CA GLY A 118 1.62 20.15 16.64
C GLY A 118 1.45 18.69 17.07
N LYS A 119 0.23 18.15 17.00
CA LYS A 119 -0.08 16.74 17.33
C LYS A 119 -0.10 15.82 16.10
N GLY A 120 0.46 16.33 15.00
CA GLY A 120 0.56 15.64 13.73
C GLY A 120 1.65 14.56 13.68
N VAL A 121 1.85 14.03 12.48
CA VAL A 121 2.91 13.08 12.18
C VAL A 121 4.27 13.76 11.99
N CYS A 122 5.36 12.99 12.04
CA CYS A 122 6.69 13.52 11.75
C CYS A 122 6.82 13.92 10.27
N THR A 123 7.75 14.81 9.94
CA THR A 123 7.97 15.28 8.57
C THR A 123 8.29 14.15 7.59
N ALA A 124 9.01 13.12 8.03
CA ALA A 124 9.28 11.94 7.22
C ALA A 124 7.96 11.26 6.81
N LEU A 125 7.11 10.89 7.78
CA LEU A 125 5.82 10.27 7.49
C LEU A 125 4.89 11.18 6.67
N ALA A 126 4.87 12.49 6.94
CA ALA A 126 4.11 13.46 6.15
C ALA A 126 4.52 13.46 4.66
N ILE A 127 5.83 13.37 4.37
CA ILE A 127 6.34 13.28 2.99
C ILE A 127 5.95 11.94 2.35
N SER A 128 6.08 10.82 3.08
CA SER A 128 5.65 9.49 2.60
C SER A 128 4.16 9.50 2.20
N ASN A 129 3.31 10.06 3.05
CA ASN A 129 1.88 10.18 2.80
C ASN A 129 1.60 11.11 1.63
N ALA A 130 2.30 12.25 1.54
CA ALA A 130 2.16 13.19 0.43
C ALA A 130 2.52 12.57 -0.94
N ILE A 131 3.61 11.78 -1.02
CA ILE A 131 4.00 11.04 -2.23
C ILE A 131 2.95 10.00 -2.58
N THR A 132 2.47 9.23 -1.59
CA THR A 132 1.45 8.20 -1.77
C THR A 132 0.12 8.80 -2.26
N ASN A 133 -0.30 9.92 -1.67
CA ASN A 133 -1.53 10.62 -2.06
C ASN A 133 -1.43 11.22 -3.46
N LEU A 134 -0.29 11.83 -3.80
CA LEU A 134 -0.05 12.33 -5.15
C LEU A 134 -0.14 11.20 -6.19
N SER A 135 0.47 10.04 -5.89
CA SER A 135 0.36 8.85 -6.74
C SER A 135 -1.10 8.40 -6.92
N ALA A 136 -1.88 8.38 -5.84
CA ALA A 136 -3.30 8.02 -5.92
C ALA A 136 -4.09 9.00 -6.79
N THR A 137 -3.85 10.31 -6.67
CA THR A 137 -4.50 11.34 -7.49
C THR A 137 -4.12 11.23 -8.97
N VAL A 138 -2.85 11.00 -9.28
CA VAL A 138 -2.36 10.95 -10.66
C VAL A 138 -2.71 9.62 -11.34
N PHE A 139 -2.44 8.50 -10.66
CA PHE A 139 -2.49 7.16 -11.24
C PHE A 139 -3.66 6.29 -10.73
N GLY A 140 -4.45 6.74 -9.76
CA GLY A 140 -5.59 5.97 -9.24
C GLY A 140 -6.67 5.67 -10.29
N GLU A 141 -6.75 6.53 -11.31
CA GLU A 141 -7.61 6.37 -12.48
C GLU A 141 -6.90 5.72 -13.69
N LEU A 142 -5.72 5.12 -13.49
CA LEU A 142 -5.03 4.36 -14.54
C LEU A 142 -5.72 3.02 -14.77
N TRP A 143 -6.93 3.10 -15.31
CA TRP A 143 -7.79 1.97 -15.61
C TRP A 143 -7.56 1.42 -17.01
N LYS A 144 -6.89 2.21 -17.87
CA LYS A 144 -6.67 1.97 -19.29
C LYS A 144 -5.17 2.06 -19.60
N LEU A 145 -4.70 1.30 -20.59
CA LEU A 145 -3.38 1.50 -21.19
C LEU A 145 -3.46 2.62 -22.22
N GLU A 146 -3.18 3.83 -21.77
CA GLU A 146 -3.15 5.02 -22.60
C GLU A 146 -2.16 6.05 -22.02
N PRO A 147 -1.71 7.02 -22.83
CA PRO A 147 -0.91 8.13 -22.32
C PRO A 147 -1.67 8.90 -21.23
N LEU A 148 -0.95 9.33 -20.19
CA LEU A 148 -1.55 10.16 -19.16
C LEU A 148 -1.99 11.50 -19.75
N ALA A 149 -3.11 12.03 -19.25
CA ALA A 149 -3.55 13.37 -19.57
C ALA A 149 -2.40 14.37 -19.30
N PRO A 150 -2.11 15.31 -20.23
CA PRO A 150 -0.99 16.24 -20.08
C PRO A 150 -0.99 17.01 -18.76
N GLN A 151 -2.17 17.35 -18.24
CA GLN A 151 -2.36 17.99 -16.94
C GLN A 151 -1.90 17.11 -15.77
N LYS A 152 -2.29 15.82 -15.74
CA LYS A 152 -1.87 14.87 -14.71
C LYS A 152 -0.38 14.59 -14.78
N LYS A 153 0.19 14.48 -15.99
CA LYS A 153 1.63 14.30 -16.20
C LYS A 153 2.43 15.50 -15.71
N SER A 154 1.98 16.72 -16.02
CA SER A 154 2.61 17.95 -15.53
C SER A 154 2.49 18.10 -14.01
N MET A 155 1.35 17.73 -13.44
CA MET A 155 1.12 17.72 -11.98
C MET A 155 2.07 16.76 -11.28
N TRP A 156 2.20 15.52 -11.79
CA TRP A 156 3.13 14.52 -11.26
C TRP A 156 4.56 15.04 -11.22
N HIS A 157 5.08 15.53 -12.35
CA HIS A 157 6.46 16.03 -12.42
C HIS A 157 6.71 17.20 -11.47
N ARG A 158 5.82 18.20 -11.48
CA ARG A 158 5.96 19.39 -10.65
C ARG A 158 5.89 19.08 -9.16
N GLU A 159 4.88 18.34 -8.72
CA GLU A 159 4.70 18.07 -7.30
C GLU A 159 5.73 17.07 -6.77
N MET A 160 6.15 16.08 -7.57
CA MET A 160 7.29 15.24 -7.19
C MET A 160 8.58 16.06 -7.09
N GLU A 161 8.84 17.02 -7.98
CA GLU A 161 10.00 17.91 -7.85
C GLU A 161 10.00 18.65 -6.51
N TRP A 162 8.86 19.20 -6.09
CA TRP A 162 8.73 19.84 -4.77
C TRP A 162 8.95 18.86 -3.61
N LEU A 163 8.38 17.66 -3.67
CA LEU A 163 8.54 16.67 -2.60
C LEU A 163 9.98 16.14 -2.50
N LEU A 164 10.70 16.08 -3.63
CA LEU A 164 12.06 15.58 -3.69
C LEU A 164 13.11 16.66 -3.39
N CYS A 165 12.79 17.96 -3.44
CA CYS A 165 13.79 19.03 -3.29
C CYS A 165 14.52 19.00 -1.93
N VAL A 166 13.89 18.48 -0.87
CA VAL A 166 14.53 18.34 0.44
C VAL A 166 15.71 17.38 0.41
N SER A 167 15.73 16.42 -0.53
CA SER A 167 16.82 15.46 -0.67
C SER A 167 18.15 16.11 -1.07
N ASP A 168 18.11 17.23 -1.79
CA ASP A 168 19.31 17.99 -2.16
C ASP A 168 20.00 18.63 -0.95
N SER A 169 19.26 18.80 0.16
CA SER A 169 19.76 19.33 1.43
C SER A 169 20.21 18.23 2.41
N ILE A 170 20.02 16.94 2.08
CA ILE A 170 20.42 15.82 2.93
C ILE A 170 21.85 15.43 2.57
N VAL A 171 22.80 15.88 3.39
CA VAL A 171 24.24 15.77 3.11
C VAL A 171 25.00 15.09 4.25
N GLU A 172 26.07 14.40 3.88
CA GLU A 172 27.14 13.95 4.76
C GLU A 172 28.25 15.01 4.76
N LEU A 173 28.77 15.31 5.95
CA LEU A 173 29.95 16.16 6.12
C LEU A 173 31.19 15.28 6.10
N ILE A 174 32.01 15.42 5.04
CA ILE A 174 33.23 14.64 4.86
C ILE A 174 34.48 15.53 5.00
N PRO A 175 35.54 15.06 5.67
CA PRO A 175 36.80 15.78 5.74
C PRO A 175 37.45 15.83 4.35
N SER A 176 38.00 16.99 4.00
CA SER A 176 38.66 17.26 2.73
C SER A 176 39.80 18.25 2.93
N VAL A 177 40.63 18.42 1.91
CA VAL A 177 41.75 19.36 1.92
C VAL A 177 41.56 20.32 0.75
N GLN A 178 41.56 21.63 1.03
CA GLN A 178 41.46 22.66 0.01
C GLN A 178 42.78 23.43 -0.12
N GLU A 179 43.20 23.66 -1.36
CA GLU A 179 44.38 24.45 -1.69
C GLU A 179 44.01 25.93 -1.82
N PHE A 180 44.74 26.79 -1.12
CA PHE A 180 44.57 28.24 -1.22
C PHE A 180 45.45 28.81 -2.35
N PRO A 181 45.03 29.88 -3.06
CA PRO A 181 45.81 30.49 -4.15
C PRO A 181 47.21 31.01 -3.77
N GLY A 182 47.59 30.97 -2.50
CA GLY A 182 48.90 31.36 -1.97
C GLY A 182 49.84 30.22 -1.56
N GLY A 183 49.52 28.95 -1.87
CA GLY A 183 50.43 27.81 -1.66
C GLY A 183 50.37 27.17 -0.27
N GLY A 184 49.17 26.98 0.27
CA GLY A 184 48.93 26.22 1.51
C GLY A 184 47.65 25.37 1.42
N THR A 185 47.63 24.25 2.14
CA THR A 185 46.50 23.32 2.23
C THR A 185 45.82 23.43 3.60
N PHE A 186 44.50 23.58 3.64
CA PHE A 186 43.72 23.54 4.88
C PHE A 186 42.76 22.35 4.90
N GLU A 187 42.66 21.69 6.04
CA GLU A 187 41.63 20.68 6.30
C GLU A 187 40.29 21.38 6.52
N VAL A 188 39.29 20.98 5.74
CA VAL A 188 37.96 21.58 5.71
C VAL A 188 36.91 20.48 5.60
N MET A 189 35.73 20.73 6.15
CA MET A 189 34.58 19.84 5.95
C MET A 189 33.84 20.25 4.69
N VAL A 190 33.56 19.28 3.81
CA VAL A 190 32.82 19.49 2.57
C VAL A 190 31.52 18.68 2.65
N THR A 191 30.44 19.25 2.12
CA THR A 191 29.15 18.58 2.02
C THR A 191 29.12 17.67 0.79
N ARG A 192 28.61 16.45 0.96
CA ARG A 192 28.32 15.52 -0.12
C ARG A 192 26.89 14.99 0.05
N PRO A 193 26.08 14.83 -1.00
CA PRO A 193 24.79 14.14 -0.88
C PRO A 193 24.95 12.78 -0.21
N ARG A 194 24.02 12.43 0.68
CA ARG A 194 24.06 11.15 1.41
C ARG A 194 24.12 9.96 0.45
N SER A 195 24.89 8.92 0.80
CA SER A 195 25.26 7.87 -0.17
C SER A 195 24.06 7.08 -0.72
N ASP A 196 23.07 6.80 0.12
CA ASP A 196 21.82 6.12 -0.25
C ASP A 196 21.01 6.93 -1.26
N LEU A 197 20.87 8.24 -1.04
CA LEU A 197 20.16 9.17 -1.93
C LEU A 197 20.91 9.36 -3.24
N TYR A 198 22.23 9.52 -3.19
CA TYR A 198 23.06 9.73 -4.37
C TYR A 198 22.93 8.59 -5.40
N VAL A 199 22.79 7.34 -4.93
CA VAL A 199 22.66 6.17 -5.80
C VAL A 199 21.19 5.92 -6.18
N ASN A 200 20.29 5.88 -5.19
CA ASN A 200 18.94 5.37 -5.41
C ASN A 200 17.99 6.41 -6.03
N LEU A 201 18.14 7.70 -5.70
CA LEU A 201 17.19 8.71 -6.17
C LEU A 201 17.25 8.92 -7.70
N PRO A 202 18.43 9.03 -8.34
CA PRO A 202 18.50 9.08 -9.81
C PRO A 202 17.98 7.80 -10.47
N ALA A 203 18.20 6.64 -9.85
CA ALA A 203 17.66 5.37 -10.34
C ALA A 203 16.13 5.37 -10.34
N LEU A 204 15.49 5.82 -9.25
CA LEU A 204 14.04 5.94 -9.15
C LEU A 204 13.46 6.93 -10.17
N LYS A 205 14.08 8.11 -10.34
CA LYS A 205 13.69 9.07 -11.39
C LYS A 205 13.74 8.45 -12.80
N LYS A 206 14.72 7.58 -13.04
CA LYS A 206 14.82 6.84 -14.31
C LYS A 206 13.72 5.79 -14.45
N LEU A 207 13.39 5.05 -13.39
CA LEU A 207 12.28 4.09 -13.39
C LEU A 207 10.95 4.78 -13.69
N ASP A 208 10.69 5.92 -13.05
CA ASP A 208 9.53 6.78 -13.27
C ASP A 208 9.41 7.20 -14.74
N ALA A 209 10.47 7.80 -15.29
CA ALA A 209 10.50 8.22 -16.69
C ALA A 209 10.26 7.04 -17.66
N MET A 210 10.78 5.85 -17.36
CA MET A 210 10.54 4.66 -18.17
C MET A 210 9.08 4.20 -18.10
N LEU A 211 8.45 4.20 -16.93
CA LEU A 211 7.02 3.84 -16.78
C LEU A 211 6.11 4.82 -17.54
N LEU A 212 6.37 6.13 -17.41
CA LEU A 212 5.65 7.14 -18.16
C LEU A 212 5.86 6.97 -19.67
N GLY A 213 7.09 6.68 -20.11
CA GLY A 213 7.39 6.41 -21.51
C GLY A 213 6.68 5.17 -22.06
N ILE A 214 6.50 4.12 -21.24
CA ILE A 214 5.70 2.95 -21.61
C ILE A 214 4.23 3.34 -21.84
N LEU A 215 3.65 4.15 -20.95
CA LEU A 215 2.27 4.65 -21.09
C LEU A 215 2.10 5.54 -22.33
N ASP A 216 3.03 6.47 -22.55
CA ASP A 216 3.05 7.33 -23.74
C ASP A 216 3.09 6.51 -25.04
N GLY A 217 3.67 5.31 -24.99
CA GLY A 217 3.76 4.38 -26.11
C GLY A 217 2.43 3.77 -26.56
N PHE A 218 1.34 3.92 -25.79
CA PHE A 218 0.01 3.34 -26.09
C PHE A 218 -0.97 4.30 -26.78
N HIS A 219 -0.47 5.36 -27.44
CA HIS A 219 -1.29 6.15 -28.37
C HIS A 219 -1.72 5.30 -29.59
N ASP A 220 -2.88 5.61 -30.17
CA ASP A 220 -3.38 5.03 -31.42
C ASP A 220 -3.37 3.49 -31.47
N SER A 221 -3.87 2.87 -30.41
CA SER A 221 -3.85 1.41 -30.24
C SER A 221 -4.95 0.68 -31.04
N GLU A 222 -4.67 -0.55 -31.50
CA GLU A 222 -5.66 -1.43 -32.16
C GLU A 222 -6.76 -1.94 -31.21
N PHE A 223 -6.54 -1.80 -29.91
CA PHE A 223 -7.48 -2.14 -28.86
C PHE A 223 -8.12 -0.88 -28.28
N TYR A 224 -9.29 -1.04 -27.69
CA TYR A 224 -10.01 0.04 -27.00
C TYR A 224 -10.69 -0.49 -25.75
N TYR A 225 -11.10 0.42 -24.87
CA TYR A 225 -11.75 0.08 -23.61
C TYR A 225 -13.23 0.42 -23.68
N VAL A 226 -14.08 -0.48 -23.18
CA VAL A 226 -15.53 -0.26 -23.05
C VAL A 226 -15.88 -0.17 -21.58
N ASP A 227 -16.48 0.95 -21.20
CA ASP A 227 -16.92 1.17 -19.81
C ASP A 227 -18.09 0.23 -19.48
N ARG A 228 -18.08 -0.35 -18.28
CA ARG A 228 -19.06 -1.36 -17.85
C ARG A 228 -20.40 -0.76 -17.39
N GLY A 229 -20.74 0.45 -17.83
CA GLY A 229 -22.03 1.09 -17.51
C GLY A 229 -22.18 1.55 -16.06
N ILE A 230 -21.08 1.86 -15.37
CA ILE A 230 -21.15 2.60 -14.10
C ILE A 230 -21.33 4.07 -14.46
N ILE A 231 -22.56 4.55 -14.31
CA ILE A 231 -22.86 5.98 -14.34
C ILE A 231 -22.23 6.56 -13.08
N VAL A 232 -21.07 7.22 -13.22
CA VAL A 232 -20.66 8.23 -12.23
C VAL A 232 -21.62 9.39 -12.42
N ALA A 233 -22.51 9.60 -11.45
CA ALA A 233 -23.47 10.70 -11.48
C ALA A 233 -22.72 12.03 -11.39
N GLY A 234 -22.37 12.59 -12.55
CA GLY A 234 -21.51 13.77 -12.59
C GLY A 234 -21.38 14.47 -13.93
N THR A 235 -22.24 14.19 -14.93
CA THR A 235 -22.43 15.08 -16.08
C THR A 235 -23.82 14.86 -16.65
N ASN A 236 -24.62 15.92 -16.67
CA ASN A 236 -25.92 15.97 -17.33
C ASN A 236 -25.72 15.76 -18.83
N ASP A 237 -25.94 14.54 -19.31
CA ASP A 237 -26.44 14.33 -20.66
C ASP A 237 -27.24 13.02 -20.73
N ILE A 238 -28.55 13.20 -20.94
CA ILE A 238 -29.52 12.11 -21.12
C ILE A 238 -29.28 11.52 -22.51
N GLY A 239 -28.63 10.37 -22.54
CA GLY A 239 -28.48 9.52 -23.72
C GLY A 239 -28.83 8.09 -23.38
N THR A 240 -30.10 7.72 -23.47
CA THR A 240 -30.57 6.34 -23.33
C THR A 240 -30.04 5.51 -24.50
N TYR A 241 -29.04 4.66 -24.26
CA TYR A 241 -28.62 3.63 -25.22
C TYR A 241 -28.81 2.24 -24.61
N HIS A 242 -29.49 1.39 -25.37
CA HIS A 242 -29.90 0.03 -25.04
C HIS A 242 -28.75 -0.86 -24.54
N LEU A 243 -28.99 -1.59 -23.44
CA LEU A 243 -28.22 -2.76 -23.05
C LEU A 243 -28.26 -3.81 -24.18
N SER A 244 -27.13 -4.02 -24.85
CA SER A 244 -26.90 -5.25 -25.59
C SER A 244 -26.25 -6.27 -24.66
N THR A 245 -27.10 -7.05 -24.01
CA THR A 245 -26.74 -8.27 -23.29
C THR A 245 -26.14 -9.26 -24.29
N SER A 246 -24.81 -9.38 -24.29
CA SER A 246 -24.12 -10.56 -24.80
C SER A 246 -23.49 -11.29 -23.62
N PRO A 247 -23.76 -12.60 -23.42
CA PRO A 247 -23.19 -13.37 -22.34
C PRO A 247 -21.76 -13.77 -22.74
N VAL A 248 -20.86 -12.80 -22.87
CA VAL A 248 -19.43 -13.10 -22.86
C VAL A 248 -19.12 -13.46 -21.41
N ARG A 249 -19.08 -14.76 -21.10
CA ARG A 249 -18.64 -15.25 -19.79
C ARG A 249 -17.31 -14.58 -19.44
N THR A 250 -17.38 -13.62 -18.53
CA THR A 250 -16.24 -12.97 -17.90
C THR A 250 -15.45 -14.02 -17.14
N SER A 251 -14.13 -13.98 -17.24
CA SER A 251 -13.29 -14.80 -16.37
C SER A 251 -13.46 -14.34 -14.92
N ILE A 252 -13.35 -15.26 -13.95
CA ILE A 252 -13.48 -14.97 -12.51
C ILE A 252 -12.55 -13.83 -12.06
N ARG A 253 -11.33 -13.75 -12.64
CA ARG A 253 -10.37 -12.63 -12.41
C ARG A 253 -10.90 -11.24 -12.80
N GLN A 254 -11.83 -11.17 -13.75
CA GLN A 254 -12.43 -9.92 -14.22
C GLN A 254 -13.77 -9.60 -13.53
N GLU A 255 -14.33 -10.54 -12.77
CA GLU A 255 -15.55 -10.35 -11.98
C GLU A 255 -15.22 -9.66 -10.64
N GLU A 256 -14.04 -9.92 -10.09
CA GLU A 256 -13.52 -9.29 -8.85
C GLU A 256 -13.25 -7.77 -8.98
N LYS A 257 -13.04 -7.26 -10.20
CA LYS A 257 -12.71 -5.85 -10.46
C LYS A 257 -13.77 -5.18 -11.34
N TRP A 258 -15.02 -5.23 -10.87
CA TRP A 258 -16.21 -4.76 -11.61
C TRP A 258 -16.16 -3.28 -11.99
N TRP A 259 -15.36 -2.47 -11.30
CA TRP A 259 -15.13 -1.05 -11.57
C TRP A 259 -14.19 -0.76 -12.76
N LEU A 260 -13.47 -1.76 -13.27
CA LEU A 260 -12.55 -1.57 -14.40
C LEU A 260 -13.25 -1.67 -15.76
N PRO A 261 -12.87 -0.83 -16.74
CA PRO A 261 -13.37 -0.94 -18.10
C PRO A 261 -12.85 -2.23 -18.75
N PHE A 262 -13.66 -2.80 -19.65
CA PHE A 262 -13.32 -4.05 -20.33
C PHE A 262 -12.47 -3.79 -21.59
N PRO A 263 -11.28 -4.39 -21.73
CA PRO A 263 -10.48 -4.26 -22.94
C PRO A 263 -11.10 -5.05 -24.11
N LYS A 264 -11.21 -4.42 -25.27
CA LYS A 264 -11.67 -5.00 -26.53
C LYS A 264 -10.55 -5.00 -27.56
N VAL A 265 -10.47 -6.09 -28.32
CA VAL A 265 -9.52 -6.30 -29.40
C VAL A 265 -10.28 -6.59 -30.71
N PRO A 266 -9.65 -6.47 -31.89
CA PRO A 266 -10.26 -6.82 -33.16
C PRO A 266 -10.77 -8.28 -33.18
N PRO A 267 -11.77 -8.63 -34.01
CA PRO A 267 -12.41 -9.95 -34.00
C PRO A 267 -11.44 -11.11 -34.33
N ASN A 268 -10.35 -10.82 -35.05
CA ASN A 268 -9.30 -11.79 -35.39
C ASN A 268 -8.10 -11.73 -34.43
N GLY A 269 -8.22 -10.99 -33.33
CA GLY A 269 -7.11 -10.65 -32.44
C GLY A 269 -6.26 -9.47 -32.93
N LEU A 270 -5.28 -9.12 -32.12
CA LEU A 270 -4.28 -8.07 -32.38
C LEU A 270 -3.29 -8.50 -33.45
N SER A 271 -2.76 -7.52 -34.18
CA SER A 271 -1.62 -7.73 -35.06
C SER A 271 -0.40 -8.28 -34.31
N GLU A 272 0.43 -9.05 -35.02
CA GLU A 272 1.64 -9.64 -34.42
C GLU A 272 2.64 -8.56 -33.98
N ASP A 273 2.67 -7.40 -34.63
CA ASP A 273 3.55 -6.30 -34.26
C ASP A 273 3.09 -5.62 -32.97
N VAL A 274 1.78 -5.35 -32.81
CA VAL A 274 1.22 -4.82 -31.56
C VAL A 274 1.39 -5.83 -30.42
N ARG A 275 1.17 -7.12 -30.69
CA ARG A 275 1.39 -8.18 -29.71
C ARG A 275 2.85 -8.27 -29.25
N LYS A 276 3.82 -8.19 -30.17
CA LYS A 276 5.25 -8.14 -29.83
C LYS A 276 5.58 -6.91 -29.01
N LYS A 277 5.04 -5.74 -29.37
CA LYS A 277 5.21 -4.49 -28.62
C LYS A 277 4.67 -4.62 -27.19
N LEU A 278 3.48 -5.17 -27.02
CA LEU A 278 2.89 -5.45 -25.71
C LEU A 278 3.76 -6.38 -24.87
N GLN A 279 4.25 -7.48 -25.46
CA GLN A 279 5.12 -8.41 -24.75
C GLN A 279 6.45 -7.77 -24.34
N HIS A 280 7.02 -6.92 -25.20
CA HIS A 280 8.22 -6.15 -24.88
C HIS A 280 7.97 -5.15 -23.74
N SER A 281 6.89 -4.38 -23.81
CA SER A 281 6.47 -3.46 -22.75
C SER A 281 6.23 -4.19 -21.43
N ARG A 282 5.62 -5.38 -21.46
CA ARG A 282 5.41 -6.24 -20.30
C ARG A 282 6.73 -6.64 -19.64
N GLU A 283 7.69 -7.13 -20.43
CA GLU A 283 8.99 -7.54 -19.89
C GLU A 283 9.76 -6.35 -19.35
N CYS A 284 9.75 -5.21 -20.06
CA CYS A 284 10.35 -3.97 -19.56
C CYS A 284 9.73 -3.54 -18.22
N THR A 285 8.40 -3.56 -18.12
CA THR A 285 7.66 -3.21 -16.89
C THR A 285 8.01 -4.16 -15.74
N ASN A 286 8.15 -5.47 -16.01
CA ASN A 286 8.54 -6.46 -15.02
C ASN A 286 9.97 -6.22 -14.49
N GLN A 287 10.91 -5.80 -15.35
CA GLN A 287 12.25 -5.43 -14.91
C GLN A 287 12.24 -4.17 -14.04
N ILE A 288 11.41 -3.18 -14.40
CA ILE A 288 11.21 -1.97 -13.59
C ILE A 288 10.62 -2.33 -12.22
N LEU A 289 9.58 -3.18 -12.19
CA LEU A 289 8.97 -3.67 -10.96
C LEU A 289 10.00 -4.31 -10.03
N LYS A 290 10.83 -5.21 -10.56
CA LYS A 290 11.90 -5.87 -9.78
C LYS A 290 12.93 -4.87 -9.25
N ALA A 291 13.30 -3.87 -10.05
CA ALA A 291 14.24 -2.83 -9.63
C ALA A 291 13.66 -1.95 -8.50
N ALA A 292 12.39 -1.55 -8.63
CA ALA A 292 11.69 -0.77 -7.61
C ALA A 292 11.57 -1.56 -6.30
N LEU A 293 11.16 -2.83 -6.37
CA LEU A 293 11.09 -3.76 -5.24
C LEU A 293 12.44 -3.92 -4.53
N ALA A 294 13.53 -4.05 -5.29
CA ALA A 294 14.87 -4.20 -4.74
C ALA A 294 15.33 -2.95 -3.98
N ILE A 295 15.06 -1.75 -4.52
CA ILE A 295 15.34 -0.48 -3.84
C ILE A 295 14.50 -0.38 -2.57
N ASN A 296 13.19 -0.62 -2.66
CA ASN A 296 12.28 -0.54 -1.51
C ASN A 296 12.71 -1.49 -0.38
N SER A 297 13.00 -2.74 -0.73
CA SER A 297 13.47 -3.77 0.22
C SER A 297 14.80 -3.39 0.88
N SER A 298 15.74 -2.79 0.12
CA SER A 298 17.02 -2.32 0.66
C SER A 298 16.83 -1.20 1.68
N VAL A 299 15.98 -0.22 1.36
CA VAL A 299 15.70 0.93 2.23
C VAL A 299 14.99 0.46 3.51
N LEU A 300 13.97 -0.41 3.40
CA LEU A 300 13.29 -0.99 4.55
C LEU A 300 14.24 -1.81 5.44
N ALA A 301 15.22 -2.51 4.86
CA ALA A 301 16.22 -3.25 5.62
C ALA A 301 17.13 -2.34 6.46
N GLU A 302 17.43 -1.13 5.95
CA GLU A 302 18.26 -0.11 6.61
C GLU A 302 17.49 0.78 7.60
N MET A 303 16.16 0.84 7.52
CA MET A 303 15.33 1.56 8.50
C MET A 303 15.45 0.96 9.90
N ASP A 304 15.56 1.84 10.89
CA ASP A 304 15.61 1.47 12.30
C ASP A 304 14.32 0.75 12.75
N ILE A 305 14.48 -0.24 13.61
CA ILE A 305 13.35 -0.99 14.19
C ILE A 305 12.78 -0.17 15.35
N PRO A 306 11.48 0.20 15.31
CA PRO A 306 10.88 1.02 16.36
C PRO A 306 10.85 0.29 17.71
N VAL A 307 11.13 1.02 18.80
CA VAL A 307 11.03 0.48 20.17
C VAL A 307 9.62 -0.02 20.46
N ALA A 308 8.59 0.70 20.00
CA ALA A 308 7.19 0.30 20.13
C ALA A 308 6.91 -1.09 19.52
N TYR A 309 7.53 -1.42 18.38
CA TYR A 309 7.43 -2.75 17.80
C TYR A 309 8.07 -3.80 18.72
N LEU A 310 9.29 -3.54 19.20
CA LEU A 310 10.01 -4.46 20.09
C LEU A 310 9.25 -4.73 21.40
N ASP A 311 8.63 -3.71 21.98
CA ASP A 311 7.84 -3.81 23.21
C ASP A 311 6.53 -4.60 22.99
N SER A 312 6.01 -4.61 21.77
CA SER A 312 4.82 -5.39 21.40
C SER A 312 5.11 -6.89 21.20
N LEU A 313 6.38 -7.28 21.06
CA LEU A 313 6.74 -8.66 20.74
C LEU A 313 6.50 -9.62 21.92
N PRO A 314 6.11 -10.88 21.65
CA PRO A 314 6.06 -11.92 22.67
C PRO A 314 7.42 -12.13 23.36
N LYS A 315 7.39 -12.61 24.62
CA LYS A 315 8.61 -12.82 25.44
C LYS A 315 9.57 -13.89 24.90
N SER A 316 9.17 -14.71 23.93
CA SER A 316 10.01 -15.77 23.38
C SER A 316 9.70 -16.07 21.91
N GLY A 317 10.72 -16.48 21.15
CA GLY A 317 10.55 -16.90 19.75
C GLY A 317 9.60 -18.10 19.60
N LYS A 318 9.54 -18.98 20.60
CA LYS A 318 8.56 -20.09 20.63
C LYS A 318 7.11 -19.58 20.66
N ALA A 319 6.84 -18.53 21.44
CA ALA A 319 5.50 -17.93 21.50
C ALA A 319 5.11 -17.25 20.17
N CYS A 320 6.06 -16.69 19.43
CA CYS A 320 5.81 -16.13 18.10
C CYS A 320 5.50 -17.23 17.08
N LEU A 321 6.36 -18.25 17.01
CA LEU A 321 6.31 -19.28 15.98
C LEU A 321 5.22 -20.32 16.23
N GLY A 322 4.78 -20.50 17.48
CA GLY A 322 3.94 -21.64 17.87
C GLY A 322 4.71 -22.97 17.86
N GLU A 323 4.08 -24.02 18.38
CA GLU A 323 4.74 -25.31 18.63
C GLU A 323 5.28 -25.98 17.36
N ILE A 324 4.52 -25.94 16.27
CA ILE A 324 4.85 -26.67 15.04
C ILE A 324 6.11 -26.08 14.41
N ILE A 325 6.10 -24.78 14.09
CA ILE A 325 7.24 -24.12 13.42
C ILE A 325 8.47 -24.13 14.34
N TYR A 326 8.29 -23.89 15.64
CA TYR A 326 9.40 -23.93 16.59
C TYR A 326 10.08 -25.31 16.64
N ARG A 327 9.32 -26.41 16.62
CA ARG A 327 9.87 -27.77 16.62
C ARG A 327 10.71 -28.05 15.38
N TYR A 328 10.31 -27.57 14.20
CA TYR A 328 11.08 -27.74 12.97
C TYR A 328 12.34 -26.88 12.94
N ILE A 329 12.26 -25.60 13.34
CA ILE A 329 13.43 -24.71 13.37
C ILE A 329 14.49 -25.20 14.39
N THR A 330 14.07 -25.84 15.47
CA THR A 330 14.96 -26.35 16.54
C THR A 330 15.44 -27.79 16.31
N ALA A 331 15.01 -28.46 15.25
CA ALA A 331 15.45 -29.82 14.91
C ALA A 331 16.96 -29.89 14.60
N GLU A 332 17.57 -31.06 14.76
CA GLU A 332 19.00 -31.24 14.45
C GLU A 332 19.28 -30.93 12.97
N GLN A 333 18.45 -31.48 12.08
CA GLN A 333 18.46 -31.20 10.65
C GLN A 333 17.34 -30.21 10.32
N PHE A 334 17.67 -29.14 9.60
CA PHE A 334 16.72 -28.10 9.20
C PHE A 334 16.76 -27.92 7.69
N SER A 335 15.61 -28.07 7.04
CA SER A 335 15.38 -27.67 5.65
C SER A 335 14.18 -26.71 5.64
N PRO A 336 14.36 -25.46 5.20
CA PRO A 336 13.28 -24.50 5.12
C PRO A 336 12.24 -24.90 4.06
N GLU A 337 12.65 -25.49 2.94
CA GLU A 337 11.77 -25.91 1.85
C GLU A 337 10.78 -26.98 2.32
N CYS A 338 11.30 -27.98 3.04
CA CYS A 338 10.52 -29.06 3.63
C CYS A 338 9.47 -28.50 4.59
N LEU A 339 9.84 -27.56 5.47
CA LEU A 339 8.89 -26.92 6.37
C LEU A 339 7.80 -26.15 5.63
N LEU A 340 8.16 -25.39 4.60
CA LEU A 340 7.19 -24.62 3.81
C LEU A 340 6.18 -25.53 3.08
N ASP A 341 6.58 -26.73 2.68
CA ASP A 341 5.68 -27.71 2.03
C ASP A 341 4.64 -28.30 3.01
N TYR A 342 4.89 -28.25 4.32
CA TYR A 342 3.96 -28.72 5.36
C TYR A 342 3.09 -27.61 5.97
N LEU A 343 3.33 -26.34 5.63
CA LEU A 343 2.55 -25.22 6.12
C LEU A 343 1.37 -24.91 5.20
N ASP A 344 0.25 -24.47 5.79
CA ASP A 344 -0.89 -23.99 5.03
C ASP A 344 -0.63 -22.56 4.52
N LEU A 345 -0.16 -22.48 3.27
CA LEU A 345 0.13 -21.25 2.55
C LEU A 345 -0.90 -21.00 1.44
N SER A 346 -2.13 -21.51 1.62
CA SER A 346 -3.20 -21.41 0.62
C SER A 346 -3.79 -19.99 0.50
N SER A 347 -3.71 -19.20 1.56
CA SER A 347 -4.21 -17.82 1.59
C SER A 347 -3.08 -16.81 1.78
N GLU A 348 -3.26 -15.62 1.20
CA GLU A 348 -2.34 -14.50 1.38
C GLU A 348 -2.24 -14.08 2.85
N TYR A 349 -3.38 -14.01 3.55
CA TYR A 349 -3.45 -13.67 4.97
C TYR A 349 -2.66 -14.65 5.85
N THR A 350 -2.86 -15.97 5.69
CA THR A 350 -2.14 -16.97 6.48
C THR A 350 -0.64 -16.95 6.19
N THR A 351 -0.27 -16.74 4.93
CA THR A 351 1.13 -16.60 4.51
C THR A 351 1.79 -15.38 5.15
N LEU A 352 1.09 -14.24 5.19
CA LEU A 352 1.57 -13.00 5.83
C LEU A 352 1.66 -13.13 7.36
N ASP A 353 0.69 -13.76 8.02
CA ASP A 353 0.76 -14.07 9.46
C ASP A 353 2.00 -14.90 9.79
N ILE A 354 2.25 -15.95 9.00
CA ILE A 354 3.45 -16.80 9.16
C ILE A 354 4.72 -15.97 8.97
N ALA A 355 4.78 -15.10 7.95
CA ALA A 355 5.91 -14.21 7.73
C ALA A 355 6.16 -13.29 8.94
N ASN A 356 5.12 -12.63 9.45
CA ASN A 356 5.17 -11.76 10.63
C ASN A 356 5.70 -12.49 11.87
N ARG A 357 5.23 -13.72 12.09
CA ARG A 357 5.64 -14.55 13.23
C ARG A 357 7.10 -14.99 13.13
N ILE A 358 7.57 -15.33 11.92
CA ILE A 358 8.97 -15.68 11.67
C ILE A 358 9.86 -14.44 11.89
N GLU A 359 9.48 -13.30 11.35
CA GLU A 359 10.23 -12.04 11.48
C GLU A 359 10.33 -11.58 12.94
N ALA A 360 9.23 -11.64 13.71
CA ALA A 360 9.23 -11.40 15.14
C ALA A 360 10.22 -12.32 15.89
N ALA A 361 10.23 -13.61 15.56
CA ALA A 361 11.14 -14.58 16.18
C ALA A 361 12.61 -14.30 15.87
N VAL A 362 12.93 -13.90 14.63
CA VAL A 362 14.26 -13.42 14.24
C VAL A 362 14.71 -12.29 15.16
N HIS A 363 13.85 -11.27 15.36
CA HIS A 363 14.19 -10.14 16.21
C HIS A 363 14.37 -10.52 17.68
N ILE A 364 13.52 -11.37 18.25
CA ILE A 364 13.68 -11.83 19.64
C ILE A 364 15.01 -12.57 19.83
N TRP A 365 15.39 -13.45 18.91
CA TRP A 365 16.66 -14.15 19.00
C TRP A 365 17.86 -13.24 18.75
N ARG A 366 17.68 -12.16 17.98
CA ARG A 366 18.69 -11.11 17.81
C ARG A 366 18.85 -10.20 19.03
N LEU A 367 17.78 -9.92 19.78
CA LEU A 367 17.85 -9.11 21.01
C LEU A 367 18.51 -9.84 22.17
N LYS A 368 18.52 -11.18 22.16
CA LYS A 368 19.30 -11.99 23.11
C LYS A 368 20.81 -11.85 22.92
N TYR A 369 21.27 -11.11 21.90
CA TYR A 369 22.65 -10.64 21.83
C TYR A 369 22.80 -9.38 22.68
N PRO A 370 23.73 -9.34 23.65
CA PRO A 370 24.25 -8.06 24.07
C PRO A 370 25.02 -7.45 22.89
N LYS A 371 24.46 -6.42 22.23
CA LYS A 371 25.25 -5.50 21.40
C LYS A 371 26.25 -4.84 22.35
N GLY A 372 27.49 -5.31 22.34
CA GLY A 372 28.57 -4.76 23.13
C GLY A 372 28.95 -3.37 22.64
N HIS A 373 28.26 -2.34 23.11
CA HIS A 373 28.71 -0.94 23.15
C HIS A 373 28.10 -0.27 24.39
N SER A 374 28.72 -0.49 25.55
CA SER A 374 28.67 0.47 26.66
C SER A 374 30.10 0.78 27.05
N ILE A 375 30.67 1.75 26.34
CA ILE A 375 31.85 2.48 26.79
C ILE A 375 31.34 3.40 27.90
N HIS A 376 31.91 3.27 29.10
CA HIS A 376 31.60 3.98 30.35
C HIS A 376 30.44 3.45 31.21
N ALA A 377 30.60 2.27 31.78
CA ALA A 377 30.19 2.02 33.16
C ALA A 377 31.43 1.78 34.02
N LYS A 378 31.64 2.66 35.00
CA LYS A 378 32.82 2.71 35.88
C LYS A 378 33.08 1.34 36.51
N ALA A 379 34.37 0.97 36.52
CA ALA A 379 34.88 -0.19 37.23
C ALA A 379 34.46 -0.17 38.71
N GLY A 380 33.62 -1.13 39.09
CA GLY A 380 33.13 -1.32 40.46
C GLY A 380 32.79 -2.79 40.68
N LYS A 381 33.84 -3.59 40.94
CA LYS A 381 33.88 -4.92 41.56
C LYS A 381 32.53 -5.59 41.89
N SER A 382 32.23 -6.71 41.23
CA SER A 382 31.82 -7.94 41.93
C SER A 382 32.20 -9.18 41.12
N SER A 383 33.02 -10.02 41.74
CA SER A 383 33.38 -11.34 41.21
C SER A 383 32.24 -12.31 41.47
N TRP A 384 31.69 -12.91 40.43
CA TRP A 384 31.00 -14.19 40.55
C TRP A 384 31.53 -15.16 39.48
N GLY A 385 32.61 -15.83 39.83
CA GLY A 385 33.09 -16.99 39.10
C GLY A 385 32.17 -18.18 39.38
N GLY A 386 31.62 -18.77 38.31
CA GLY A 386 31.00 -20.09 38.39
C GLY A 386 29.56 -20.22 37.85
N LYS A 387 29.28 -19.80 36.60
CA LYS A 387 28.20 -20.37 35.75
C LYS A 387 28.20 -19.85 34.30
N VAL A 388 29.36 -19.47 33.76
CA VAL A 388 29.46 -18.79 32.45
C VAL A 388 29.45 -19.77 31.25
N LYS A 389 29.65 -21.09 31.48
CA LYS A 389 29.72 -22.10 30.40
C LYS A 389 28.38 -22.34 29.67
N GLY A 390 27.24 -22.04 30.31
CA GLY A 390 25.90 -22.18 29.70
C GLY A 390 25.43 -20.96 28.89
N PHE A 391 25.96 -19.77 29.18
CA PHE A 391 25.56 -18.54 28.49
C PHE A 391 26.11 -18.46 27.07
N VAL A 392 27.35 -18.92 26.85
CA VAL A 392 27.95 -18.95 25.50
C VAL A 392 27.18 -19.89 24.58
N GLY A 393 26.78 -21.07 25.08
CA GLY A 393 25.97 -22.03 24.31
C GLY A 393 24.56 -21.53 23.99
N ASP A 394 23.92 -20.77 24.89
CA ASP A 394 22.61 -20.19 24.64
C ASP A 394 22.67 -19.05 23.60
N ILE A 395 23.75 -18.26 23.60
CA ILE A 395 24.00 -17.23 22.59
C ILE A 395 24.23 -17.87 21.21
N GLU A 396 25.07 -18.89 21.11
CA GLU A 396 25.32 -19.61 19.85
C GLU A 396 24.05 -20.29 19.32
N LYS A 397 23.25 -20.87 20.21
CA LYS A 397 21.95 -21.44 19.86
C LYS A 397 20.98 -20.35 19.35
N SER A 398 20.92 -19.20 20.02
CA SER A 398 20.10 -18.07 19.57
C SER A 398 20.55 -17.56 18.18
N LYS A 399 21.85 -17.52 17.91
CA LYS A 399 22.42 -17.22 16.58
C LYS A 399 21.97 -18.19 15.51
N LEU A 400 22.07 -19.49 15.78
CA LEU A 400 21.63 -20.50 14.85
C LEU A 400 20.12 -20.39 14.56
N LEU A 401 19.30 -20.16 15.59
CA LEU A 401 17.85 -20.04 15.44
C LEU A 401 17.44 -18.79 14.65
N ALA A 402 18.08 -17.64 14.93
CA ALA A 402 17.88 -16.42 14.14
C ALA A 402 18.23 -16.65 12.66
N TYR A 403 19.42 -17.22 12.39
CA TYR A 403 19.85 -17.53 11.03
C TYR A 403 18.88 -18.48 10.29
N ARG A 404 18.42 -19.54 10.96
CA ARG A 404 17.45 -20.48 10.37
C ARG A 404 16.11 -19.83 10.06
N ALA A 405 15.61 -18.96 10.95
CA ALA A 405 14.37 -18.23 10.72
C ALA A 405 14.51 -17.16 9.63
N GLU A 406 15.64 -16.48 9.52
CA GLU A 406 15.94 -15.57 8.40
C GLU A 406 15.95 -16.32 7.07
N THR A 407 16.59 -17.49 7.04
CA THR A 407 16.62 -18.35 5.84
C THR A 407 15.21 -18.82 5.46
N LEU A 408 14.38 -19.16 6.47
CA LEU A 408 12.98 -19.53 6.25
C LEU A 408 12.16 -18.37 5.67
N LEU A 409 12.30 -17.17 6.23
CA LEU A 409 11.61 -15.97 5.77
C LEU A 409 12.02 -15.60 4.34
N GLN A 410 13.31 -15.72 4.00
CA GLN A 410 13.81 -15.50 2.63
C GLN A 410 13.19 -16.51 1.65
N ASN A 411 13.15 -17.80 2.00
CA ASN A 411 12.52 -18.82 1.16
C ASN A 411 11.01 -18.58 0.98
N LEU A 412 10.33 -18.11 2.02
CA LEU A 412 8.93 -17.73 1.95
C LEU A 412 8.73 -16.57 0.95
N ARG A 413 9.53 -15.50 1.06
CA ARG A 413 9.48 -14.35 0.12
C ARG A 413 9.81 -14.73 -1.32
N LEU A 414 10.69 -15.72 -1.54
CA LEU A 414 10.97 -16.25 -2.88
C LEU A 414 9.78 -17.02 -3.48
N ARG A 415 9.02 -17.76 -2.66
CA ARG A 415 7.79 -18.44 -3.10
C ARG A 415 6.62 -17.48 -3.30
N PHE A 416 6.57 -16.41 -2.53
CA PHE A 416 5.49 -15.41 -2.53
C PHE A 416 6.05 -14.00 -2.75
N PRO A 417 6.52 -13.67 -3.97
CA PRO A 417 7.14 -12.37 -4.26
C PRO A 417 6.16 -11.19 -4.22
N GLY A 418 4.85 -11.43 -4.25
CA GLY A 418 3.80 -10.42 -4.13
C GLY A 418 3.16 -10.35 -2.75
N LEU A 419 3.86 -10.80 -1.70
CA LEU A 419 3.35 -10.74 -0.33
C LEU A 419 3.20 -9.27 0.11
N PRO A 420 2.11 -8.89 0.81
CA PRO A 420 1.98 -7.55 1.36
C PRO A 420 3.09 -7.20 2.35
N GLN A 421 3.25 -5.90 2.62
CA GLN A 421 4.19 -5.41 3.63
C GLN A 421 3.94 -6.07 4.99
N THR A 422 5.02 -6.45 5.68
CA THR A 422 4.91 -7.09 7.00
C THR A 422 4.51 -6.07 8.06
N ALA A 423 4.10 -6.57 9.23
CA ALA A 423 3.83 -5.73 10.40
C ALA A 423 5.06 -4.93 10.84
N LEU A 424 6.27 -5.49 10.66
CA LEU A 424 7.50 -4.76 10.92
C LEU A 424 7.74 -3.67 9.88
N ASP A 425 7.54 -3.95 8.60
CA ASP A 425 7.70 -2.97 7.52
C ASP A 425 6.76 -1.78 7.73
N MET A 426 5.47 -2.05 8.01
CA MET A 426 4.50 -1.01 8.36
C MET A 426 4.92 -0.19 9.58
N SER A 427 5.43 -0.84 10.62
CA SER A 427 5.92 -0.15 11.82
C SER A 427 7.13 0.72 11.52
N LYS A 428 8.09 0.23 10.73
CA LYS A 428 9.26 1.01 10.28
C LYS A 428 8.83 2.27 9.57
N ILE A 429 7.91 2.16 8.60
CA ILE A 429 7.39 3.32 7.86
C ILE A 429 6.71 4.32 8.80
N GLN A 430 5.85 3.84 9.70
CA GLN A 430 5.08 4.67 10.62
C GLN A 430 5.95 5.47 11.60
N TYR A 431 7.00 4.84 12.14
CA TYR A 431 7.84 5.46 13.18
C TYR A 431 9.17 6.00 12.64
N ASN A 432 9.44 5.88 11.34
CA ASN A 432 10.63 6.43 10.71
C ASN A 432 10.70 7.95 10.89
N LYS A 433 11.91 8.45 11.17
CA LYS A 433 12.20 9.88 11.31
C LYS A 433 13.19 10.39 10.26
N ASP A 434 13.77 9.49 9.46
CA ASP A 434 14.69 9.83 8.39
C ASP A 434 13.92 10.22 7.12
N VAL A 435 13.97 11.51 6.77
CA VAL A 435 13.28 12.06 5.60
C VAL A 435 13.80 11.44 4.30
N GLY A 436 15.11 11.19 4.18
CA GLY A 436 15.69 10.62 2.95
C GLY A 436 15.26 9.17 2.74
N GLN A 437 15.28 8.35 3.79
CA GLN A 437 14.76 6.97 3.71
C GLN A 437 13.26 6.97 3.43
N SER A 438 12.51 7.91 4.00
CA SER A 438 11.07 8.03 3.72
C SER A 438 10.78 8.36 2.27
N ILE A 439 11.55 9.26 1.65
CA ILE A 439 11.45 9.57 0.22
C ILE A 439 11.77 8.33 -0.61
N LEU A 440 12.88 7.65 -0.31
CA LEU A 440 13.30 6.47 -1.08
C LEU A 440 12.28 5.33 -0.96
N GLU A 441 11.78 5.03 0.24
CA GLU A 441 10.76 4.00 0.48
C GLU A 441 9.46 4.34 -0.26
N SER A 442 8.89 5.51 -0.01
CA SER A 442 7.58 5.87 -0.55
C SER A 442 7.59 6.02 -2.07
N TYR A 443 8.65 6.59 -2.65
CA TYR A 443 8.78 6.72 -4.10
C TYR A 443 8.99 5.36 -4.76
N SER A 444 9.85 4.49 -4.20
CA SER A 444 10.03 3.14 -4.74
C SER A 444 8.76 2.28 -4.63
N ARG A 445 8.01 2.37 -3.53
CA ARG A 445 6.71 1.70 -3.37
C ARG A 445 5.66 2.20 -4.37
N VAL A 446 5.62 3.50 -4.65
CA VAL A 446 4.74 4.05 -5.69
C VAL A 446 5.12 3.54 -7.09
N MET A 447 6.42 3.49 -7.41
CA MET A 447 6.90 2.95 -8.68
C MET A 447 6.59 1.46 -8.84
N GLU A 448 6.72 0.68 -7.76
CA GLU A 448 6.29 -0.71 -7.70
C GLU A 448 4.81 -0.84 -8.05
N SER A 449 3.93 -0.10 -7.35
CA SER A 449 2.48 -0.14 -7.57
C SER A 449 2.11 0.24 -9.01
N LEU A 450 2.72 1.30 -9.54
CA LEU A 450 2.49 1.74 -10.92
C LEU A 450 2.92 0.67 -11.93
N ALA A 451 4.12 0.10 -11.77
CA ALA A 451 4.63 -0.96 -12.64
C ALA A 451 3.72 -2.21 -12.58
N PHE A 452 3.30 -2.61 -11.38
CA PHE A 452 2.37 -3.73 -11.20
C PHE A 452 1.04 -3.48 -11.91
N ASN A 453 0.47 -2.27 -11.78
CA ASN A 453 -0.78 -1.91 -12.42
C ASN A 453 -0.67 -1.90 -13.95
N ILE A 454 0.39 -1.33 -14.52
CA ILE A 454 0.63 -1.34 -15.97
C ILE A 454 0.77 -2.79 -16.48
N MET A 455 1.58 -3.60 -15.80
CA MET A 455 1.78 -5.00 -16.16
C MET A 455 0.46 -5.78 -16.10
N ALA A 456 -0.35 -5.57 -15.07
CA ALA A 456 -1.66 -6.22 -14.94
C ALA A 456 -2.60 -5.85 -16.10
N ARG A 457 -2.60 -4.59 -16.57
CA ARG A 457 -3.41 -4.20 -17.73
C ARG A 457 -2.92 -4.81 -19.03
N ILE A 458 -1.59 -4.95 -19.19
CA ILE A 458 -1.03 -5.65 -20.36
C ILE A 458 -1.43 -7.13 -20.33
N ASP A 459 -1.36 -7.76 -19.15
CA ASP A 459 -1.79 -9.15 -18.96
C ASP A 459 -3.27 -9.36 -19.25
N ASP A 460 -4.15 -8.46 -18.77
CA ASP A 460 -5.59 -8.48 -19.06
C ASP A 460 -5.85 -8.41 -20.58
N LEU A 461 -5.09 -7.59 -21.29
CA LEU A 461 -5.22 -7.41 -22.73
C LEU A 461 -4.73 -8.61 -23.53
N LEU A 462 -3.56 -9.16 -23.19
CA LEU A 462 -3.02 -10.37 -23.81
C LEU A 462 -3.96 -11.57 -23.59
N TYR A 463 -4.55 -11.67 -22.39
CA TYR A 463 -5.55 -12.69 -22.10
C TYR A 463 -6.78 -12.58 -23.00
N VAL A 464 -7.31 -11.36 -23.20
CA VAL A 464 -8.46 -11.14 -24.09
C VAL A 464 -8.10 -11.41 -25.55
N ASP A 465 -6.90 -11.06 -25.99
CA ASP A 465 -6.39 -11.38 -27.33
C ASP A 465 -6.34 -12.89 -27.56
N ASP A 466 -5.74 -13.65 -26.64
CA ASP A 466 -5.66 -15.12 -26.71
C ASP A 466 -7.05 -15.77 -26.76
N ALA A 467 -7.97 -15.32 -25.90
CA ALA A 467 -9.35 -15.81 -25.90
C ALA A 467 -10.09 -15.49 -27.21
N THR A 468 -9.78 -14.35 -27.85
CA THR A 468 -10.41 -13.94 -29.12
C THR A 468 -9.86 -14.74 -30.30
N LYS A 469 -8.54 -14.92 -30.38
CA LYS A 469 -7.89 -15.78 -31.38
C LYS A 469 -8.38 -17.23 -31.30
N GLN A 470 -8.56 -17.77 -30.09
CA GLN A 470 -9.13 -19.11 -29.91
C GLN A 470 -10.57 -19.23 -30.44
N ARG A 471 -11.41 -18.22 -30.22
CA ARG A 471 -12.78 -18.20 -30.77
C ARG A 471 -12.78 -18.11 -32.29
N ALA A 472 -11.99 -17.21 -32.88
CA ALA A 472 -11.88 -17.09 -34.33
C ALA A 472 -11.38 -18.39 -34.99
N ALA A 473 -10.41 -19.07 -34.38
CA ALA A 473 -9.93 -20.38 -34.84
C ALA A 473 -11.02 -21.46 -34.76
N ALA A 474 -11.81 -21.50 -33.68
CA ALA A 474 -12.92 -22.45 -33.54
C ALA A 474 -14.03 -22.20 -34.58
N GLU A 475 -14.37 -20.94 -34.83
CA GLU A 475 -15.38 -20.55 -35.82
C GLU A 475 -14.96 -20.93 -37.25
N SER A 476 -13.70 -20.66 -37.61
CA SER A 476 -13.16 -21.07 -38.91
C SER A 476 -13.17 -22.59 -39.10
N THR A 477 -12.82 -23.37 -38.06
CA THR A 477 -12.86 -24.85 -38.11
C THR A 477 -14.29 -25.37 -38.28
N SER A 478 -15.28 -24.74 -37.61
CA SER A 478 -16.70 -25.10 -37.73
C SER A 478 -17.31 -24.80 -39.10
N LEU A 479 -16.80 -23.76 -39.79
CA LEU A 479 -17.20 -23.42 -41.16
C LEU A 479 -16.66 -24.43 -42.17
N TYR A 480 -15.42 -24.91 -42.01
CA TYR A 480 -14.89 -25.99 -42.83
C TYR A 480 -15.64 -27.31 -42.64
N ASP A 481 -16.04 -27.66 -41.41
CA ASP A 481 -16.90 -28.83 -41.17
C ASP A 481 -18.30 -28.64 -41.77
N ARG A 482 -18.82 -27.41 -41.83
CA ARG A 482 -20.11 -27.11 -42.48
C ARG A 482 -20.03 -27.17 -44.00
N GLU A 483 -18.94 -26.70 -44.61
CA GLU A 483 -18.70 -26.83 -46.06
C GLU A 483 -18.43 -28.28 -46.49
N ARG A 484 -17.79 -29.09 -45.64
CA ARG A 484 -17.60 -30.53 -45.91
C ARG A 484 -18.90 -31.33 -45.90
N PHE A 485 -19.96 -30.79 -45.30
CA PHE A 485 -21.31 -31.36 -45.24
C PHE A 485 -22.35 -30.53 -46.04
N GLY A 486 -21.94 -29.87 -47.12
CA GLY A 486 -22.83 -29.19 -48.06
C GLY A 486 -23.65 -30.14 -48.94
N CYS A 487 -24.62 -30.86 -48.37
CA CYS A 487 -25.92 -31.28 -48.95
C CYS A 487 -26.60 -32.35 -48.08
N SER A 488 -27.17 -31.97 -46.95
CA SER A 488 -28.40 -32.60 -46.45
C SER A 488 -29.07 -31.73 -45.40
N LEU A 489 -30.32 -31.32 -45.67
CA LEU A 489 -31.17 -30.71 -44.65
C LEU A 489 -31.28 -31.66 -43.44
N PRO A 490 -31.29 -31.16 -42.19
CA PRO A 490 -31.69 -31.97 -41.07
C PRO A 490 -33.21 -32.18 -41.18
N LYS A 491 -33.61 -33.34 -41.72
CA LYS A 491 -34.96 -33.87 -41.49
C LYS A 491 -35.13 -33.95 -39.98
N GLN A 492 -36.07 -33.17 -39.45
CA GLN A 492 -36.64 -33.41 -38.13
C GLN A 492 -37.04 -34.87 -38.03
N LYS A 493 -36.26 -35.66 -37.29
CA LYS A 493 -36.70 -36.98 -36.83
C LYS A 493 -37.46 -36.73 -35.54
N TRP A 494 -38.78 -36.59 -35.68
CA TRP A 494 -39.72 -36.98 -34.64
C TRP A 494 -39.30 -38.37 -34.15
N MET A 495 -38.75 -38.45 -32.94
CA MET A 495 -38.69 -39.73 -32.25
C MET A 495 -40.08 -40.00 -31.68
N SER A 496 -40.72 -40.95 -32.35
CA SER A 496 -41.93 -41.65 -31.96
C SER A 496 -41.95 -41.99 -30.48
N GLN A 497 -43.09 -41.72 -29.87
CA GLN A 497 -43.52 -42.24 -28.58
C GLN A 497 -43.41 -43.77 -28.57
N SER A 498 -42.84 -44.33 -27.51
CA SER A 498 -42.94 -45.76 -27.20
C SER A 498 -44.23 -46.02 -26.39
N PRO A 499 -45.02 -47.04 -26.73
CA PRO A 499 -46.26 -47.34 -26.04
C PRO A 499 -45.96 -48.19 -24.80
N PHE A 500 -46.41 -47.73 -23.62
CA PHE A 500 -47.13 -48.51 -22.61
C PHE A 500 -47.34 -47.59 -21.38
N SER A 501 -48.61 -47.18 -21.22
CA SER A 501 -49.20 -46.56 -20.03
C SER A 501 -49.06 -47.54 -18.85
N THR A 502 -48.87 -47.15 -17.59
CA THR A 502 -49.92 -46.58 -16.73
C THR A 502 -49.31 -46.01 -15.44
N GLN A 503 -49.97 -44.98 -14.93
CA GLN A 503 -49.75 -44.30 -13.65
C GLN A 503 -49.78 -45.26 -12.44
N HIS A 504 -48.98 -44.96 -11.40
CA HIS A 504 -49.41 -44.70 -10.00
C HIS A 504 -48.19 -44.75 -9.04
N SER A 505 -48.06 -43.70 -8.24
CA SER A 505 -47.31 -43.63 -6.96
C SER A 505 -48.12 -44.35 -5.85
N PRO A 506 -47.63 -44.51 -4.60
CA PRO A 506 -46.33 -44.98 -4.09
C PRO A 506 -46.52 -46.25 -3.21
N CYS A 507 -45.44 -46.72 -2.59
CA CYS A 507 -45.39 -47.40 -1.28
C CYS A 507 -44.81 -48.83 -1.25
N ALA A 508 -44.07 -49.06 -0.17
CA ALA A 508 -43.72 -50.32 0.49
C ALA A 508 -42.57 -51.20 -0.09
N SER A 509 -41.45 -51.16 0.65
CA SER A 509 -40.59 -52.32 1.01
C SER A 509 -41.43 -53.53 1.49
N PRO A 510 -40.92 -54.78 1.78
CA PRO A 510 -39.58 -55.09 2.33
C PRO A 510 -39.00 -56.53 2.04
N PHE A 511 -37.88 -56.83 2.75
CA PHE A 511 -37.30 -58.15 3.13
C PHE A 511 -36.38 -58.86 2.09
N THR A 512 -35.24 -59.49 2.43
CA THR A 512 -34.73 -60.03 3.73
C THR A 512 -33.21 -60.26 3.72
N ILE A 513 -32.66 -60.37 4.94
CA ILE A 513 -31.27 -60.54 5.44
C ILE A 513 -30.79 -62.02 5.35
N PRO A 514 -29.55 -62.38 5.76
CA PRO A 514 -29.25 -62.64 7.19
C PRO A 514 -27.81 -62.18 7.60
N ALA A 515 -27.36 -62.14 8.85
CA ALA A 515 -27.83 -61.81 10.21
C ALA A 515 -26.61 -62.15 11.12
N PHE A 516 -26.26 -61.35 12.13
CA PHE A 516 -25.86 -61.81 13.48
C PHE A 516 -25.75 -60.60 14.45
N HIS A 517 -26.16 -60.86 15.69
CA HIS A 517 -26.57 -59.96 16.80
C HIS A 517 -25.36 -59.44 17.64
N SER A 518 -25.43 -58.49 18.61
CA SER A 518 -26.43 -58.31 19.68
C SER A 518 -26.43 -56.95 20.42
N SER A 519 -27.59 -56.68 21.05
CA SER A 519 -27.90 -55.94 22.32
C SER A 519 -27.60 -54.42 22.40
N GLN A 520 -28.62 -53.54 22.36
CA GLN A 520 -29.52 -53.06 23.46
C GLN A 520 -28.79 -52.12 24.45
N THR A 521 -29.27 -50.93 24.85
CA THR A 521 -30.64 -50.39 24.88
C THR A 521 -30.65 -48.85 25.00
N ALA A 522 -31.70 -48.27 24.42
CA ALA A 522 -32.31 -46.93 24.55
C ALA A 522 -32.00 -46.07 25.81
N GLY A 523 -32.08 -44.74 25.77
CA GLY A 523 -32.67 -43.87 24.77
C GLY A 523 -32.48 -42.39 25.12
N SER A 524 -32.54 -41.54 24.10
CA SER A 524 -32.62 -40.08 24.22
C SER A 524 -34.09 -39.65 24.35
N PRO A 525 -34.41 -38.39 24.76
CA PRO A 525 -34.56 -37.40 23.69
C PRO A 525 -34.23 -35.93 24.04
N SER A 526 -33.87 -35.22 22.97
CA SER A 526 -34.26 -33.87 22.55
C SER A 526 -34.25 -32.68 23.54
N ARG A 527 -33.45 -31.69 23.14
CA ARG A 527 -33.61 -30.25 23.36
C ARG A 527 -35.04 -29.76 23.08
N ARG A 528 -35.53 -28.82 23.90
CA ARG A 528 -35.82 -27.44 23.48
C ARG A 528 -36.20 -26.52 24.66
N THR A 529 -35.41 -25.45 24.80
CA THR A 529 -35.80 -24.05 25.06
C THR A 529 -36.62 -23.60 26.28
N HIS A 530 -36.04 -22.56 26.91
CA HIS A 530 -36.64 -21.31 27.38
C HIS A 530 -37.11 -21.14 28.85
N HIS A 531 -36.59 -20.03 29.40
CA HIS A 531 -37.08 -19.13 30.44
C HIS A 531 -36.77 -19.39 31.92
N ALA A 532 -36.11 -18.36 32.46
CA ALA A 532 -35.94 -18.03 33.87
C ALA A 532 -37.29 -17.82 34.58
N VAL A 533 -37.32 -18.11 35.89
CA VAL A 533 -37.88 -17.25 36.96
C VAL A 533 -37.50 -17.83 38.33
N LYS A 534 -37.15 -16.88 39.21
CA LYS A 534 -36.97 -16.89 40.67
C LYS A 534 -37.78 -17.93 41.47
N SER A 535 -37.20 -18.47 42.55
CA SER A 535 -37.63 -18.19 43.94
C SER A 535 -37.10 -19.21 44.97
N LEU A 536 -36.34 -18.69 45.94
CA LEU A 536 -36.35 -18.95 47.39
C LEU A 536 -36.82 -20.31 47.96
N ARG A 537 -35.91 -20.97 48.70
CA ARG A 537 -36.01 -21.48 50.10
C ARG A 537 -34.85 -22.47 50.30
N GLY A 538 -34.14 -22.55 51.40
CA GLY A 538 -34.26 -21.91 52.71
C GLY A 538 -33.02 -22.26 53.54
N ASN A 539 -32.82 -21.46 54.58
CA ASN A 539 -31.82 -21.58 55.63
C ASN A 539 -31.68 -23.01 56.20
N MET A 540 -30.48 -23.38 56.65
CA MET A 540 -30.18 -23.57 58.07
C MET A 540 -28.67 -23.80 58.32
N SER A 541 -28.03 -22.76 58.88
CA SER A 541 -27.07 -22.75 60.00
C SER A 541 -26.40 -24.06 60.48
N SER A 542 -25.07 -24.06 60.53
CA SER A 542 -24.25 -24.33 61.74
C SER A 542 -22.77 -23.97 61.49
N SER A 543 -22.27 -22.90 62.12
CA SER A 543 -21.19 -22.90 63.14
C SER A 543 -19.94 -23.73 62.77
N ALA A 544 -18.86 -23.11 62.29
CA ALA A 544 -17.77 -22.53 63.09
C ALA A 544 -16.84 -23.58 63.73
N LEU A 545 -15.61 -23.72 63.20
CA LEU A 545 -14.34 -23.70 63.94
C LEU A 545 -13.17 -23.99 62.97
N SER A 546 -12.25 -23.02 62.87
CA SER A 546 -10.88 -23.14 62.33
C SER A 546 -10.01 -24.04 63.26
N PRO A 547 -8.75 -24.37 62.95
CA PRO A 547 -7.70 -23.57 62.29
C PRO A 547 -7.57 -23.79 60.78
#